data_AF-A0A1G4T3C0-F1
#
_entry.id   AF-A0A1G4T3C0-F1
#
_cell.length_a   1.000
_cell.length_b   1.000
_cell.length_c   1.000
_cell.angle_alpha   90.00
_cell.angle_beta   90.00
_cell.angle_gamma   90.00
#
_symmetry.space_group_name_H-M   'P 1'
#
loop_
_entity.id
_entity.type
_entity.pdbx_description
1 polymer ?
#
loop_
_entity_poly.entity_id
_entity_poly.type
_entity_poly.pdbx_seq_one_letter_code
_entity_poly.pdbx_strand_id
1 'polypeptide(L)'
;GATDKKYNFEYFLNRAYAFNRDKGKCRVCDEELKPFNLHIHHIDPHLPQASVNRVNNLAAVHEHCHRQIHSREDYASLGKKIWKKIIAFREKLNRLM
;
A
#
# COMPACT_ATOMS: atom_id res chain seq x y z
N GLY A 1 15.73 -9.26 -19.00
CA GLY A 1 14.91 -9.68 -17.87
C GLY A 1 13.61 -8.90 -17.92
N ALA A 2 12.45 -9.56 -17.82
CA ALA A 2 11.16 -8.87 -17.86
C ALA A 2 11.03 -8.02 -16.59
N THR A 3 11.15 -6.70 -16.72
CA THR A 3 10.75 -5.77 -15.68
C THR A 3 9.26 -5.97 -15.43
N ASP A 4 8.85 -6.12 -14.18
CA ASP A 4 7.42 -6.19 -13.84
C ASP A 4 6.75 -4.91 -14.36
N LYS A 5 5.72 -5.10 -15.21
CA LYS A 5 5.02 -4.04 -15.96
C LYS A 5 4.52 -2.90 -15.06
N LYS A 6 4.32 -3.17 -13.77
CA LYS A 6 3.84 -2.20 -12.78
C LYS A 6 4.92 -1.20 -12.37
N TYR A 7 6.20 -1.56 -12.38
CA TYR A 7 7.29 -0.64 -12.00
C TYR A 7 7.80 0.16 -13.21
N ASN A 8 6.91 0.98 -13.75
CA ASN A 8 7.17 1.82 -14.91
C ASN A 8 7.28 3.31 -14.54
N PHE A 9 7.45 4.17 -15.54
CA PHE A 9 7.61 5.62 -15.35
C PHE A 9 6.48 6.25 -14.54
N GLU A 10 5.22 5.88 -14.81
CA GLU A 10 4.06 6.38 -14.06
C GLU A 10 4.15 6.02 -12.58
N TYR A 11 4.55 4.78 -12.25
CA TYR A 11 4.73 4.37 -10.85
C TYR A 11 5.78 5.22 -10.12
N PHE A 12 6.95 5.43 -10.74
CA PHE A 12 8.03 6.19 -10.10
C PHE A 12 7.71 7.68 -9.88
N LEU A 13 6.88 8.27 -10.74
CA LEU A 13 6.33 9.61 -10.51
C LEU A 13 5.23 9.58 -9.43
N ASN A 14 4.23 8.71 -9.58
CA ASN A 14 3.04 8.70 -8.74
C ASN A 14 3.30 8.25 -7.30
N ARG A 15 4.38 7.53 -7.01
CA ARG A 15 4.74 7.19 -5.62
C ARG A 15 5.00 8.41 -4.73
N ALA A 16 5.65 9.44 -5.25
CA ALA A 16 5.91 10.66 -4.50
C ALA A 16 4.61 11.45 -4.26
N TYR A 17 3.72 11.49 -5.26
CA TYR A 17 2.38 12.06 -5.12
C TYR A 17 1.52 11.29 -4.11
N ALA A 18 1.62 9.95 -4.07
CA ALA A 18 0.92 9.13 -3.08
C ALA A 18 1.41 9.43 -1.65
N PHE A 19 2.73 9.53 -1.45
CA PHE A 19 3.32 9.95 -0.17
C PHE A 19 2.81 11.34 0.27
N ASN A 20 2.81 12.32 -0.63
CA ASN A 20 2.33 13.67 -0.34
C ASN A 20 0.83 13.70 0.02
N ARG A 21 -0.01 12.98 -0.74
CA ARG A 21 -1.45 12.84 -0.43
C ARG A 21 -1.66 12.20 0.94
N ASP A 22 -0.85 11.21 1.28
CA ASP A 22 -0.88 10.52 2.57
C ASP A 22 -0.20 11.34 3.70
N LYS A 23 0.23 12.57 3.40
CA LYS A 23 0.81 13.54 4.34
C LYS A 23 2.03 13.00 5.09
N GLY A 24 2.82 12.17 4.40
CA GLY A 24 4.00 11.51 4.98
C GLY A 24 3.67 10.53 6.11
N LYS A 25 2.42 10.06 6.20
CA LYS A 25 1.97 9.12 7.22
C LYS A 25 1.60 7.77 6.61
N CYS A 26 1.84 6.72 7.38
CA CYS A 26 1.45 5.37 7.01
C CYS A 26 -0.07 5.25 6.96
N ARG A 27 -0.59 4.78 5.83
CA ARG A 27 -2.04 4.60 5.64
C ARG A 27 -2.66 3.55 6.57
N VAL A 28 -1.84 2.70 7.19
CA VAL A 28 -2.26 1.70 8.18
C VAL A 28 -2.23 2.27 9.61
N CYS A 29 -1.06 2.58 10.16
CA CYS A 29 -0.93 3.00 11.56
C CYS A 29 -1.08 4.50 11.82
N ASP A 30 -1.15 5.36 10.79
CA ASP A 30 -1.17 6.84 10.88
C ASP A 30 0.11 7.49 11.46
N GLU A 31 1.15 6.70 11.74
CA GLU A 31 2.46 7.20 12.18
C GLU A 31 3.28 7.75 11.00
N GLU A 32 4.26 8.61 11.29
CA GLU A 32 5.14 9.20 10.29
C GLU A 32 6.01 8.15 9.58
N LEU A 33 6.19 8.35 8.28
CA LEU A 33 7.10 7.57 7.44
C LEU A 33 8.47 8.26 7.40
N LYS A 34 9.52 7.47 7.52
CA LYS A 34 10.90 7.91 7.31
C LYS A 34 11.43 7.31 6.00
N PRO A 35 12.44 7.92 5.36
CA PRO A 35 12.95 7.43 4.08
C PRO A 35 13.36 5.95 4.08
N PHE A 36 13.90 5.45 5.20
CA PHE A 36 14.39 4.08 5.33
C PHE A 36 13.30 3.03 5.55
N ASN A 37 12.06 3.43 5.88
CA ASN A 37 10.96 2.50 6.16
C ASN A 37 9.71 2.76 5.30
N LEU A 38 9.82 3.65 4.30
CA LEU A 38 8.77 3.99 3.35
C LEU A 38 8.64 2.92 2.27
N HIS A 39 7.47 2.28 2.21
CA HIS A 39 7.05 1.43 1.11
C HIS A 39 5.82 2.00 0.43
N ILE A 40 5.65 1.65 -0.85
CA ILE A 40 4.46 1.99 -1.63
C ILE A 40 3.73 0.69 -1.94
N HIS A 41 2.46 0.65 -1.55
CA HIS A 41 1.60 -0.48 -1.72
C HIS A 41 0.60 -0.22 -2.85
N HIS A 42 0.52 -1.13 -3.83
CA HIS A 42 -0.60 -1.17 -4.77
C HIS A 42 -1.83 -1.75 -4.09
N ILE A 43 -2.84 -0.90 -3.85
CA ILE A 43 -4.08 -1.24 -3.15
C ILE A 43 -4.83 -2.38 -3.87
N ASP A 44 -5.04 -2.23 -5.17
CA ASP A 44 -5.56 -3.29 -6.05
C ASP A 44 -4.53 -3.52 -7.18
N PRO A 45 -3.71 -4.59 -7.07
CA PRO A 45 -2.68 -4.90 -8.05
C PRO A 45 -3.25 -5.53 -9.34
N HIS A 46 -4.55 -5.80 -9.41
CA HIS A 46 -5.22 -6.44 -10.56
C HIS A 46 -5.86 -5.42 -11.50
N LEU A 47 -5.81 -4.13 -11.17
CA LEU A 47 -6.27 -3.07 -12.05
C LEU A 47 -5.53 -3.08 -13.40
N PRO A 48 -6.21 -2.66 -14.49
CA PRO A 48 -5.57 -2.45 -15.79
C PRO A 48 -4.38 -1.48 -15.70
N GLN A 49 -3.45 -1.60 -16.65
CA GLN A 49 -2.21 -0.81 -16.68
C GLN A 49 -2.44 0.71 -16.61
N ALA A 50 -3.53 1.21 -17.21
CA ALA A 50 -3.92 2.63 -17.21
C ALA A 50 -4.39 3.16 -15.84
N SER A 51 -4.62 2.27 -14.88
CA SER A 51 -5.19 2.55 -13.56
C SER A 51 -4.34 2.05 -12.39
N VAL A 52 -3.55 0.99 -12.58
CA VAL A 52 -2.81 0.33 -11.49
C VAL A 52 -1.80 1.26 -10.80
N ASN A 53 -1.19 2.18 -11.55
CA ASN A 53 -0.19 3.13 -11.02
C ASN A 53 -0.75 4.51 -10.73
N ARG A 54 -2.07 4.71 -10.81
CA ARG A 54 -2.71 5.98 -10.45
C ARG A 54 -2.53 6.25 -8.96
N VAL A 55 -2.36 7.51 -8.61
CA VAL A 55 -2.12 7.94 -7.22
C VAL A 55 -3.12 7.29 -6.27
N ASN A 56 -4.43 7.33 -6.58
CA ASN A 56 -5.50 6.74 -5.76
C ASN A 56 -5.42 5.22 -5.53
N ASN A 57 -4.64 4.47 -6.33
CA ASN A 57 -4.38 3.04 -6.13
C ASN A 57 -3.04 2.75 -5.41
N LEU A 58 -2.23 3.77 -5.14
CA LEU A 58 -0.99 3.62 -4.39
C LEU A 58 -1.22 4.09 -2.94
N ALA A 59 -0.58 3.46 -1.97
CA ALA A 59 -0.62 3.85 -0.56
C ALA A 59 0.79 3.87 0.04
N ALA A 60 1.14 4.95 0.73
CA ALA A 60 2.38 5.02 1.50
C ALA A 60 2.20 4.30 2.85
N VAL A 61 3.08 3.34 3.13
CA VAL A 61 3.01 2.48 4.32
C VAL A 61 4.40 2.18 4.86
N HIS A 62 4.50 1.83 6.14
CA HIS A 62 5.75 1.27 6.66
C HIS A 62 5.99 -0.11 6.06
N GLU A 63 7.24 -0.52 5.96
CA GLU A 63 7.60 -1.88 5.53
C GLU A 63 6.89 -2.97 6.37
N HIS A 64 6.84 -2.83 7.70
CA HIS A 64 6.17 -3.80 8.56
C HIS A 64 4.64 -3.82 8.33
N CYS A 65 4.00 -2.65 8.16
CA CYS A 65 2.58 -2.58 7.78
C CYS A 65 2.34 -3.23 6.41
N HIS A 66 3.27 -3.05 5.46
CA HIS A 66 3.17 -3.68 4.16
C HIS A 66 3.20 -5.21 4.27
N ARG A 67 4.11 -5.76 5.09
CA ARG A 67 4.14 -7.21 5.37
C ARG A 67 2.85 -7.70 6.05
N GLN A 68 2.32 -6.94 7.01
CA GLN A 68 1.06 -7.28 7.69
C GLN A 68 -0.13 -7.34 6.74
N ILE A 69 -0.19 -6.42 5.76
CA ILE A 69 -1.21 -6.44 4.70
C ILE A 69 -1.16 -7.75 3.91
N HIS A 70 0.04 -8.23 3.52
CA HIS A 70 0.19 -9.45 2.73
C HIS A 70 0.19 -10.76 3.54
N SER A 71 0.34 -10.67 4.87
CA SER A 71 0.29 -11.83 5.77
C SER A 71 -1.14 -12.37 5.91
N ARG A 72 -1.27 -13.62 6.38
CA ARG A 72 -2.55 -14.24 6.80
C ARG A 72 -2.79 -14.17 8.31
N GLU A 73 -1.83 -13.67 9.07
CA GLU A 73 -1.89 -13.60 10.53
C GLU A 73 -2.95 -12.60 11.02
N ASP A 74 -3.42 -12.83 12.25
CA ASP A 74 -4.28 -11.91 12.99
C ASP A 74 -3.42 -10.86 13.71
N TYR A 75 -3.76 -9.59 13.51
CA TYR A 75 -3.09 -8.45 14.16
C TYR A 75 -4.07 -7.58 14.95
N ALA A 76 -5.19 -8.15 15.44
CA ALA A 76 -6.19 -7.42 16.22
C ALA A 76 -5.62 -6.79 17.50
N SER A 77 -4.56 -7.39 18.06
CA SER A 77 -3.84 -6.88 19.24
C SER A 77 -3.13 -5.54 19.00
N LEU A 78 -2.86 -5.15 17.75
CA LEU A 78 -2.30 -3.83 17.41
C LEU A 78 -3.33 -2.69 17.56
N GLY A 79 -4.60 -3.04 17.84
CA GLY A 79 -5.68 -2.10 18.05
C GLY A 79 -6.69 -2.09 16.91
N LYS A 80 -7.96 -1.87 17.27
CA LYS A 80 -9.12 -2.00 16.38
C LYS A 80 -9.01 -1.17 15.09
N LYS A 81 -8.44 0.04 15.17
CA LYS A 81 -8.28 0.95 14.01
C LYS A 81 -7.26 0.42 13.01
N ILE A 82 -6.10 -0.02 13.49
CA ILE A 82 -5.01 -0.57 12.67
C ILE A 82 -5.49 -1.85 12.00
N TRP A 83 -6.08 -2.75 12.79
CA TRP A 83 -6.60 -4.03 12.30
C TRP A 83 -7.66 -3.86 11.21
N LYS A 84 -8.64 -2.97 11.41
CA LYS A 84 -9.67 -2.66 10.41
C LYS A 84 -9.06 -2.21 9.07
N LYS A 85 -7.99 -1.41 9.12
CA LYS A 85 -7.30 -0.95 7.91
C LYS A 85 -6.56 -2.09 7.22
N ILE A 86 -5.85 -2.94 7.96
CA ILE A 86 -5.17 -4.13 7.40
C ILE A 86 -6.17 -5.02 6.65
N ILE A 87 -7.31 -5.31 7.27
CA ILE A 87 -8.38 -6.09 6.63
C ILE A 87 -8.89 -5.41 5.35
N ALA A 88 -9.15 -4.10 5.39
CA ALA A 88 -9.61 -3.36 4.21
C ALA A 88 -8.60 -3.37 3.04
N PHE A 89 -7.29 -3.43 3.32
CA PHE A 89 -6.29 -3.63 2.26
C PHE A 89 -6.28 -5.09 1.76
N ARG A 90 -6.36 -6.08 2.66
CA ARG A 90 -6.42 -7.51 2.31
C ARG A 90 -7.60 -7.85 1.39
N GLU A 91 -8.77 -7.28 1.67
CA GLU A 91 -9.97 -7.43 0.84
C GLU A 91 -9.75 -6.96 -0.60
N LYS A 92 -8.97 -5.90 -0.80
CA LYS A 92 -8.67 -5.37 -2.15
C LYS A 92 -7.60 -6.15 -2.89
N LEU A 93 -6.65 -6.75 -2.16
CA LEU A 93 -5.66 -7.65 -2.74
C LEU A 93 -6.30 -8.94 -3.27
N ASN A 94 -7.25 -9.46 -2.50
CA ASN A 94 -7.95 -10.69 -2.80
C ASN A 94 -9.34 -10.33 -3.34
N ARG A 95 -9.45 -9.99 -4.63
CA ARG A 95 -10.75 -9.89 -5.36
C ARG A 95 -11.55 -11.22 -5.41
N LEU A 96 -11.23 -12.18 -4.55
CA LEU A 96 -11.81 -13.51 -4.44
C LEU A 96 -12.16 -13.77 -2.96
N MET A 97 -13.29 -13.23 -2.54
CA MET A 97 -14.23 -13.94 -1.67
C MET A 97 -15.61 -13.81 -2.30
#